data_AF-A0A972MTN1-F1
#
_entry.id   AF-A0A972MTN1-F1
#
_cell.length_a   1.000
_cell.length_b   1.000
_cell.length_c   1.000
_cell.angle_alpha   90.00
_cell.angle_beta   90.00
_cell.angle_gamma   90.00
#
_symmetry.space_group_name_H-M   'P 1'
#
loop_
_entity.id
_entity.type
_entity.pdbx_description
1 polymer ?
#
loop_
_entity_poly.entity_id
_entity_poly.type
_entity_poly.pdbx_seq_one_letter_code
_entity_poly.pdbx_strand_id
1 'polypeptide(L)'
;MISLKDKTIAYTLKSFFNLQIKEYGQLLNLQIDSKSKRIKMELMLAGEKEPIEVEIGSYEIREREGKHYILIKNLKASREWIDMLARSYLDGYCIEIPAQLAKALKLIV
;
A
#
# COMPACT_ATOMS: atom_id res chain seq x y z
N MET A 1 4.15 10.82 -12.78
CA MET A 1 4.04 9.96 -13.99
C MET A 1 4.64 8.63 -13.59
N ILE A 2 3.83 7.59 -13.63
CA ILE A 2 4.19 6.24 -13.20
C ILE A 2 5.29 5.71 -14.12
N SER A 3 6.45 5.38 -13.52
CA SER A 3 7.61 4.87 -14.23
C SER A 3 7.52 3.36 -14.45
N LEU A 4 8.39 2.81 -15.31
CA LEU A 4 8.51 1.35 -15.46
C LEU A 4 8.94 0.67 -14.15
N LYS A 5 9.79 1.33 -13.35
CA LYS A 5 10.20 0.86 -12.02
C LYS A 5 8.99 0.71 -11.11
N ASP A 6 8.12 1.74 -11.07
CA ASP A 6 6.91 1.72 -10.27
C ASP A 6 5.98 0.56 -10.64
N LYS A 7 5.82 0.28 -11.94
CA LYS A 7 5.00 -0.85 -12.41
C LYS A 7 5.56 -2.20 -11.95
N THR A 8 6.88 -2.40 -12.04
CA THR A 8 7.53 -3.64 -11.60
C THR A 8 7.35 -3.86 -10.09
N ILE A 9 7.48 -2.80 -9.30
CA ILE A 9 7.31 -2.86 -7.85
C ILE A 9 5.86 -3.12 -7.49
N ALA A 10 4.93 -2.42 -8.14
CA ALA A 10 3.50 -2.64 -7.95
C ALA A 10 3.10 -4.09 -8.27
N TYR A 11 3.63 -4.69 -9.33
CA TYR A 11 3.40 -6.10 -9.62
C TYR A 11 3.91 -7.03 -8.51
N THR A 12 5.14 -6.78 -8.04
CA THR A 12 5.77 -7.59 -6.98
C THR A 12 5.00 -7.49 -5.67
N LEU A 13 4.67 -6.27 -5.25
CA LEU A 13 3.88 -6.01 -4.04
C LEU A 13 2.48 -6.61 -4.16
N LYS A 14 1.82 -6.48 -5.32
CA LYS A 14 0.50 -7.05 -5.53
C LYS A 14 0.48 -8.57 -5.34
N SER A 15 1.46 -9.27 -5.91
CA SER A 15 1.59 -10.71 -5.73
C SER A 15 1.83 -11.09 -4.26
N PHE A 16 2.72 -10.36 -3.57
CA PHE A 16 2.97 -10.59 -2.14
C PHE A 16 1.71 -10.34 -1.28
N PHE A 17 1.03 -9.20 -1.47
CA PHE A 17 -0.19 -8.86 -0.74
C PHE A 17 -1.28 -9.91 -0.96
N ASN A 18 -1.50 -10.35 -2.20
CA ASN A 18 -2.49 -11.39 -2.49
C ASN A 18 -2.21 -12.73 -1.80
N LEU A 19 -0.94 -13.08 -1.54
CA LEU A 19 -0.62 -14.25 -0.72
C LEU A 19 -1.01 -14.04 0.75
N GLN A 20 -0.87 -12.82 1.28
CA GLN A 20 -1.16 -12.49 2.67
C GLN A 20 -2.67 -12.36 2.93
N ILE A 21 -3.43 -11.79 2.00
CA ILE A 21 -4.85 -11.47 2.22
C ILE A 21 -5.81 -12.48 1.61
N LYS A 22 -5.32 -13.60 1.05
CA LYS A 22 -6.12 -14.57 0.27
C LYS A 22 -7.41 -15.06 0.95
N GLU A 23 -7.44 -15.09 2.28
CA GLU A 23 -8.62 -15.52 3.06
C GLU A 23 -9.65 -14.39 3.25
N TYR A 24 -9.21 -13.14 3.12
CA TYR A 24 -10.01 -11.94 3.31
C TYR A 24 -10.41 -11.26 2.00
N GLY A 25 -9.77 -11.61 0.88
CA GLY A 25 -10.06 -11.04 -0.43
C GLY A 25 -8.87 -11.06 -1.39
N GLN A 26 -8.88 -10.12 -2.32
CA GLN A 26 -7.88 -9.99 -3.37
C GLN A 26 -7.60 -8.50 -3.68
N LEU A 27 -6.34 -8.14 -3.81
CA LEU A 27 -5.89 -6.88 -4.39
C LEU A 27 -5.99 -6.99 -5.92
N LEU A 28 -6.96 -6.29 -6.49
CA LEU A 28 -7.24 -6.25 -7.93
C LEU A 28 -6.23 -5.37 -8.67
N ASN A 29 -5.91 -4.21 -8.09
CA ASN A 29 -5.02 -3.24 -8.69
C ASN A 29 -4.13 -2.58 -7.63
N LEU A 30 -2.88 -2.30 -8.02
CA LEU A 30 -1.93 -1.55 -7.22
C LEU A 30 -1.20 -0.60 -8.14
N GLN A 31 -1.25 0.69 -7.82
CA GLN A 31 -0.51 1.73 -8.51
C GLN A 31 0.36 2.47 -7.50
N ILE A 32 1.62 2.68 -7.88
CA ILE A 32 2.59 3.41 -7.10
C ILE A 32 3.07 4.54 -7.99
N ASP A 33 3.03 5.77 -7.48
CA ASP A 33 3.71 6.90 -8.09
C ASP A 33 4.74 7.39 -7.06
N SER A 34 5.96 6.86 -7.17
CA SER A 34 7.05 7.17 -6.24
C SER A 34 7.49 8.62 -6.29
N LYS A 35 7.36 9.27 -7.45
CA LYS A 35 7.68 10.69 -7.63
C LYS A 35 6.77 11.58 -6.80
N SER A 36 5.46 11.29 -6.78
CA SER A 36 4.46 12.00 -5.98
C SER A 36 4.22 11.37 -4.60
N LYS A 37 4.89 10.25 -4.30
CA LYS A 37 4.76 9.47 -3.07
C LYS A 37 3.30 9.06 -2.80
N ARG A 38 2.58 8.64 -3.83
CA ARG A 38 1.18 8.19 -3.74
C ARG A 38 1.05 6.71 -4.05
N ILE A 39 0.14 6.05 -3.35
CA ILE A 39 -0.23 4.66 -3.60
C ILE A 39 -1.75 4.59 -3.75
N LYS A 40 -2.22 3.89 -4.79
CA LYS A 40 -3.63 3.59 -4.99
C LYS A 40 -3.82 2.09 -5.08
N MET A 41 -4.85 1.61 -4.40
CA MET A 41 -5.18 0.19 -4.27
C MET A 41 -6.65 0.00 -4.55
N GLU A 42 -6.97 -1.12 -5.19
CA GLU A 42 -8.33 -1.58 -5.38
C GLU A 42 -8.43 -3.01 -4.87
N LEU A 43 -9.26 -3.24 -3.87
CA LEU A 43 -9.40 -4.52 -3.18
C LEU A 43 -10.81 -5.06 -3.35
N MET A 44 -10.94 -6.33 -3.75
CA MET A 44 -12.18 -7.07 -3.62
C MET A 44 -12.12 -7.87 -2.31
N LEU A 45 -12.79 -7.39 -1.27
CA LEU A 45 -12.86 -8.08 0.02
C LEU A 45 -14.01 -9.08 0.06
N ALA A 46 -13.82 -10.20 0.76
CA ALA A 46 -14.86 -11.20 0.96
C ALA A 46 -16.06 -10.58 1.69
N GLY A 47 -17.27 -10.79 1.13
CA GLY A 47 -18.51 -10.23 1.67
C GLY A 47 -18.87 -8.83 1.13
N GLU A 48 -17.95 -8.15 0.45
CA GLU A 48 -18.26 -6.90 -0.25
C GLU A 48 -18.84 -7.16 -1.64
N LYS A 49 -19.76 -6.30 -2.09
CA LYS A 49 -20.37 -6.39 -3.42
C LYS A 49 -19.57 -5.70 -4.52
N GLU A 50 -18.74 -4.74 -4.13
CA GLU A 50 -17.98 -3.89 -5.05
C GLU A 50 -16.56 -3.72 -4.51
N PRO A 51 -15.58 -3.45 -5.39
CA PRO A 51 -14.22 -3.17 -4.95
C PRO A 51 -14.15 -1.96 -4.03
N ILE A 52 -13.24 -2.03 -3.07
CA ILE A 52 -12.88 -0.94 -2.18
C ILE A 52 -11.64 -0.27 -2.75
N GLU A 53 -11.74 1.04 -2.98
CA GLU A 53 -10.59 1.86 -3.36
C GLU A 53 -9.95 2.40 -2.09
N VAL A 54 -8.62 2.28 -2.00
CA VAL A 54 -7.82 2.87 -0.92
C VAL A 54 -6.71 3.70 -1.54
N GLU A 55 -6.54 4.91 -1.03
CA GLU A 55 -5.47 5.81 -1.44
C GLU A 55 -4.62 6.22 -0.24
N ILE A 56 -3.31 6.12 -0.41
CA ILE A 56 -2.31 6.76 0.45
C ILE A 56 -1.85 8.02 -0.29
N GLY A 57 -2.27 9.19 0.20
CA GLY A 57 -1.96 10.47 -0.43
C GLY A 57 -0.52 10.93 -0.27
N SER A 58 0.19 10.40 0.74
CA SER A 58 1.63 10.60 0.91
C SER A 58 2.24 9.48 1.76
N TYR A 59 3.48 9.09 1.49
CA TYR A 59 4.23 8.19 2.36
C TYR A 59 5.68 8.63 2.54
N GLU A 60 6.31 8.20 3.63
CA GLU A 60 7.75 8.31 3.84
C GLU A 60 8.36 6.94 4.08
N ILE A 61 9.48 6.64 3.42
CA ILE A 61 10.29 5.47 3.75
C ILE A 61 11.37 5.91 4.73
N ARG A 62 11.48 5.22 5.86
CA ARG A 62 12.49 5.47 6.90
C ARG A 62 13.35 4.23 7.07
N GLU A 63 14.63 4.42 7.29
CA GLU A 63 15.55 3.34 7.65
C GLU A 63 16.00 3.50 9.10
N ARG A 64 15.94 2.42 9.87
CA ARG A 64 16.46 2.35 11.25
C ARG A 64 17.04 0.97 11.47
N GLU A 65 18.31 0.91 11.89
CA GLU A 65 18.98 -0.35 12.25
C GLU A 65 18.93 -1.42 11.14
N GLY A 66 19.06 -1.01 9.87
CA GLY A 66 19.00 -1.91 8.71
C GLY A 66 17.60 -2.42 8.35
N LYS A 67 16.56 -1.93 9.02
CA LYS A 67 15.15 -2.19 8.69
C LYS A 67 14.52 -0.97 8.01
N HIS A 68 13.59 -1.24 7.10
CA HIS A 68 12.82 -0.20 6.42
C HIS A 68 11.41 -0.12 6.98
N TYR A 69 10.90 1.10 7.10
CA TYR A 69 9.56 1.40 7.58
C TYR A 69 8.85 2.33 6.61
N ILE A 70 7.54 2.15 6.46
CA ILE A 70 6.67 3.09 5.74
C ILE A 70 5.82 3.85 6.74
N LEU A 71 5.92 5.17 6.72
CA LEU A 71 5.00 6.07 7.40
C LEU A 71 3.90 6.45 6.40
N ILE A 72 2.66 6.09 6.73
CA ILE A 72 1.48 6.38 5.91
C ILE A 72 0.90 7.74 6.30
N LYS A 73 0.51 8.54 5.31
CA LYS A 73 -0.15 9.83 5.52
C LYS A 73 -1.30 10.04 4.52
N ASN A 74 -2.32 10.78 4.95
CA ASN A 74 -3.45 11.19 4.10
C ASN A 74 -4.17 9.97 3.52
N LEU A 75 -4.48 8.98 4.36
CA LEU A 75 -5.15 7.78 3.93
C LEU A 75 -6.66 8.03 3.69
N LYS A 76 -7.18 7.48 2.59
CA LYS A 76 -8.59 7.53 2.23
C LYS A 76 -9.09 6.18 1.75
N ALA A 77 -10.35 5.87 2.02
CA ALA A 77 -11.03 4.71 1.45
C ALA A 77 -12.40 5.07 0.86
N SER A 78 -12.89 4.29 -0.12
CA SER A 78 -14.19 4.54 -0.75
C SER A 78 -15.38 4.16 0.13
N ARG A 79 -15.23 3.16 1.01
CA ARG A 79 -16.25 2.80 2.02
C ARG A 79 -16.06 3.67 3.26
N GLU A 80 -17.12 4.37 3.65
CA GLU A 80 -17.09 5.36 4.74
C GLU A 80 -16.57 4.79 6.07
N TRP A 81 -17.07 3.61 6.47
CA TRP A 81 -16.64 2.99 7.73
C TRP A 81 -15.16 2.58 7.71
N ILE A 82 -14.64 2.15 6.56
CA ILE A 82 -13.21 1.82 6.39
C ILE A 82 -12.38 3.09 6.44
N ASP A 83 -12.83 4.16 5.77
CA ASP A 83 -12.16 5.45 5.77
C ASP A 83 -12.03 6.02 7.19
N MET A 84 -13.12 5.99 7.96
CA MET A 84 -13.13 6.43 9.36
C MET A 84 -12.15 5.62 10.23
N LEU A 85 -12.19 4.29 10.14
CA LEU A 85 -11.28 3.43 10.91
C LEU A 85 -9.83 3.66 10.50
N ALA A 86 -9.55 3.64 9.21
CA ALA A 86 -8.20 3.72 8.71
C ALA A 86 -7.57 5.10 8.99
N ARG A 87 -8.33 6.20 8.96
CA ARG A 87 -7.84 7.51 9.42
C ARG A 87 -7.59 7.55 10.92
N SER A 88 -8.41 6.88 11.73
CA SER A 88 -8.27 6.89 13.19
C SER A 88 -7.08 6.07 13.68
N TYR A 89 -6.71 5.00 12.97
CA TYR A 89 -5.70 4.04 13.44
C TYR A 89 -4.44 3.93 12.57
N LEU A 90 -4.52 4.26 11.28
CA LEU A 90 -3.41 4.03 10.34
C LEU A 90 -2.79 5.34 9.81
N ASP A 91 -3.46 6.48 9.94
CA ASP A 91 -2.86 7.76 9.54
C ASP A 91 -1.77 8.17 10.53
N GLY A 92 -0.58 8.45 10.02
CA GLY A 92 0.62 8.66 10.84
C GLY A 92 1.21 7.37 11.43
N TYR A 93 0.67 6.20 11.08
CA TYR A 93 1.20 4.92 11.55
C TYR A 93 2.43 4.50 10.75
N CYS A 94 3.43 3.97 11.46
CA CYS A 94 4.72 3.57 10.91
C CYS A 94 4.82 2.05 10.92
N ILE A 95 4.79 1.44 9.72
CA ILE A 95 4.74 -0.02 9.56
C ILE A 95 6.11 -0.51 9.10
N GLU A 96 6.64 -1.54 9.76
CA GLU A 96 7.86 -2.22 9.29
C GLU A 96 7.57 -2.89 7.95
N ILE A 97 8.40 -2.61 6.95
CA ILE A 97 8.26 -3.23 5.65
C ILE A 97 8.96 -4.59 5.71
N PRO A 98 8.26 -5.70 5.40
CA PRO A 98 8.84 -7.02 5.44
C PRO A 98 10.15 -7.10 4.66
N ALA A 99 11.16 -7.79 5.21
CA ALA A 99 12.49 -7.88 4.60
C ALA A 99 12.46 -8.48 3.18
N GLN A 100 11.47 -9.34 2.89
CA GLN A 100 11.22 -9.91 1.56
C GLN A 100 10.94 -8.81 0.51
N LEU A 101 10.39 -7.67 0.94
CA LEU A 101 10.05 -6.53 0.09
C LEU A 101 11.14 -5.45 0.08
N ALA A 102 12.14 -5.52 0.95
CA ALA A 102 13.21 -4.52 1.05
C ALA A 102 13.95 -4.28 -0.27
N LYS A 103 14.14 -5.33 -1.08
CA LYS A 103 14.75 -5.21 -2.41
C LYS A 103 13.90 -4.39 -3.38
N ALA A 104 12.58 -4.48 -3.30
CA ALA A 104 11.66 -3.72 -4.14
C ALA A 104 11.64 -2.23 -3.74
N LEU A 105 11.88 -1.92 -2.46
CA LEU A 105 11.96 -0.53 -1.97
C LEU A 105 13.18 0.23 -2.49
N LYS A 106 14.33 -0.43 -2.66
CA LYS A 106 15.56 0.19 -3.19
C LYS A 106 15.39 0.81 -4.58
N LEU A 107 14.29 0.48 -5.27
CA LEU A 107 13.98 0.96 -6.61
C LEU A 107 13.16 2.26 -6.61
N ILE A 108 12.64 2.69 -5.44
CA ILE A 108 11.75 3.85 -5.26
C ILE A 108 12.17 4.81 -4.15
N VAL A 109 13.25 4.51 -3.42
CA VAL A 109 13.97 5.48 -2.58
C VAL A 109 14.97 6.25 -3.43
#